data_AF-A0A4R2JFY8-F1
#
_entry.id   AF-A0A4R2JFY8-F1
#
_cell.length_a   1.000
_cell.length_b   1.000
_cell.length_c   1.000
_cell.angle_alpha   90.00
_cell.angle_beta   90.00
_cell.angle_gamma   90.00
#
_symmetry.space_group_name_H-M   'P 1'
#
loop_
_entity.id
_entity.type
_entity.pdbx_description
1 polymer ?
#
loop_
_entity_poly.entity_id
_entity_poly.type
_entity_poly.pdbx_seq_one_letter_code
_entity_poly.pdbx_strand_id
1 'polypeptide(L)'
;MSIEDATHRDPLLHLAGSWDNPGRYIEEMEAAGSNQLVHANLLPTEAHGHEDELAALGIHLGPIDERDPLFREAVLPAGWSKQPGEDPRLIYVNDEHGRTRLHVFYKAAFYDRQADVTVVPLDCDTESLENADGE
;
A
#
# COMPACT_ATOMS: atom_id res chain seq x y z
N MET A 1 9.72 5.80 10.36
CA MET A 1 8.99 4.57 10.75
C MET A 1 9.22 3.59 9.61
N SER A 2 9.69 2.38 9.89
CA SER A 2 9.89 1.34 8.84
C SER A 2 8.73 0.35 8.88
N ILE A 3 8.35 -0.18 7.73
CA ILE A 3 7.31 -1.22 7.60
C ILE A 3 7.93 -2.56 8.00
N GLU A 4 7.18 -3.39 8.69
CA GLU A 4 7.60 -4.75 9.01
C GLU A 4 7.70 -5.58 7.72
N ASP A 5 8.86 -6.19 7.50
CA ASP A 5 9.02 -7.25 6.51
C ASP A 5 8.65 -8.60 7.15
N ALA A 6 7.41 -9.04 6.89
CA ALA A 6 6.89 -10.30 7.40
C ALA A 6 7.64 -11.53 6.88
N THR A 7 8.44 -11.44 5.80
CA THR A 7 9.26 -12.56 5.30
C THR A 7 10.39 -12.91 6.28
N HIS A 8 10.81 -11.98 7.13
CA HIS A 8 11.86 -12.18 8.13
C HIS A 8 11.32 -12.58 9.52
N ARG A 9 10.00 -12.75 9.66
CA ARG A 9 9.40 -13.26 10.91
C ARG A 9 9.74 -14.76 11.08
N ASP A 10 9.77 -15.22 12.33
CA ASP A 10 10.16 -16.60 12.64
C ASP A 10 9.27 -17.61 11.88
N PRO A 11 9.87 -18.56 11.12
CA PRO A 11 9.11 -19.56 10.35
C PRO A 11 8.18 -20.42 11.22
N LEU A 12 8.49 -20.63 12.50
CA LEU A 12 7.61 -21.33 13.42
C LEU A 12 6.35 -20.51 13.76
N LEU A 13 6.44 -19.18 13.76
CA LEU A 13 5.25 -18.33 13.94
C LEU A 13 4.35 -18.37 12.71
N HIS A 14 4.93 -18.39 11.49
CA HIS A 14 4.14 -18.60 10.28
C HIS A 14 3.44 -19.95 10.30
N LEU A 15 4.16 -21.03 10.62
CA LEU A 15 3.59 -22.37 10.71
C LEU A 15 2.46 -22.43 11.76
N ALA A 16 2.69 -21.87 12.96
CA ALA A 16 1.70 -21.86 14.03
C ALA A 16 0.44 -21.07 13.63
N GLY A 17 0.60 -19.86 13.08
CA GLY A 17 -0.54 -19.05 12.62
C GLY A 17 -1.30 -19.70 11.47
N SER A 18 -0.60 -20.32 10.52
CA SER A 18 -1.21 -21.04 9.40
C SER A 18 -1.96 -22.30 9.80
N TRP A 19 -1.59 -22.96 10.91
CA TRP A 19 -2.31 -24.12 11.43
C TRP A 19 -3.57 -23.74 12.22
N ASP A 20 -3.57 -22.61 12.93
CA ASP A 20 -4.73 -22.16 13.69
C ASP A 20 -5.85 -21.64 12.77
N ASN A 21 -5.55 -20.59 12.00
CA ASN A 21 -6.45 -20.05 10.99
C ASN A 21 -5.65 -19.32 9.91
N PRO A 22 -5.38 -19.97 8.77
CA PRO A 22 -4.49 -19.40 7.76
C PRO A 22 -5.03 -18.10 7.17
N GLY A 23 -6.33 -18.02 6.88
CA GLY A 23 -6.94 -16.81 6.30
C GLY A 23 -6.79 -15.61 7.22
N ARG A 24 -7.22 -15.76 8.48
CA ARG A 24 -7.13 -14.70 9.48
C ARG A 24 -5.68 -14.28 9.73
N TYR A 25 -4.74 -15.22 9.79
CA TYR A 25 -3.32 -14.89 10.01
C TYR A 25 -2.76 -14.01 8.88
N ILE A 26 -3.11 -14.30 7.62
CA ILE A 26 -2.71 -13.46 6.49
C ILE A 26 -3.38 -12.08 6.56
N GLU A 27 -4.68 -12.02 6.79
CA GLU A 27 -5.44 -10.76 6.90
C GLU A 27 -4.89 -9.85 8.00
N GLU A 28 -4.51 -10.42 9.16
CA GLU A 28 -3.89 -9.67 10.26
C GLU A 28 -2.52 -9.10 9.87
N MET A 29 -1.73 -9.82 9.07
CA MET A 29 -0.46 -9.30 8.55
C MET A 29 -0.69 -8.18 7.54
N GLU A 30 -1.64 -8.34 6.62
CA GLU A 30 -2.00 -7.32 5.62
C GLU A 30 -2.52 -6.05 6.28
N ALA A 31 -3.44 -6.17 7.24
CA ALA A 31 -3.96 -5.04 8.01
C ALA A 31 -2.88 -4.34 8.85
N ALA A 32 -1.93 -5.09 9.43
CA ALA A 32 -0.81 -4.51 10.16
C ALA A 32 0.13 -3.74 9.22
N GLY A 33 0.49 -4.32 8.08
CA GLY A 33 1.33 -3.70 7.06
C GLY A 33 0.70 -2.42 6.50
N SER A 34 -0.59 -2.46 6.17
CA SER A 34 -1.32 -1.29 5.67
C SER A 34 -1.36 -0.15 6.70
N ASN A 35 -1.67 -0.45 7.97
CA ASN A 35 -1.64 0.54 9.04
C ASN A 35 -0.25 1.19 9.20
N GLN A 36 0.82 0.40 9.12
CA GLN A 36 2.17 0.95 9.18
C GLN A 36 2.45 1.87 7.99
N LEU A 37 2.01 1.50 6.78
CA LEU A 37 2.24 2.26 5.55
C LEU A 37 1.44 3.57 5.54
N VAL A 38 0.22 3.58 6.07
CA VAL A 38 -0.60 4.80 6.26
C VAL A 38 0.15 5.86 7.07
N HIS A 39 0.90 5.44 8.09
CA HIS A 39 1.64 6.35 8.97
C HIS A 39 3.10 6.61 8.55
N ALA A 40 3.60 5.94 7.52
CA ALA A 40 4.96 6.13 7.01
C ALA A 40 5.04 7.23 5.95
N ASN A 41 6.21 7.83 5.74
CA ASN A 41 6.47 8.72 4.59
C ASN A 41 7.04 7.91 3.42
N LEU A 42 6.40 6.79 3.13
CA LEU A 42 6.78 5.84 2.08
C LEU A 42 5.64 5.68 1.07
N LEU A 43 6.03 5.43 -0.18
CA LEU A 43 5.16 4.93 -1.24
C LEU A 43 5.83 3.71 -1.90
N PRO A 44 5.04 2.83 -2.54
CA PRO A 44 5.57 1.76 -3.36
C PRO A 44 6.53 2.28 -4.44
N THR A 45 7.59 1.52 -4.70
CA THR A 45 8.53 1.80 -5.79
C THR A 45 7.89 1.52 -7.15
N GLU A 46 7.05 0.49 -7.24
CA GLU A 46 6.33 0.12 -8.46
C GLU A 46 5.14 1.06 -8.68
N ALA A 47 5.28 1.96 -9.66
CA ALA A 47 4.24 2.93 -10.03
C ALA A 47 3.63 2.65 -11.41
N HIS A 48 3.91 1.50 -12.04
CA HIS A 48 3.37 1.09 -13.35
C HIS A 48 3.44 2.16 -14.47
N GLY A 49 4.45 3.03 -14.44
CA GLY A 49 4.63 4.12 -15.42
C GLY A 49 3.95 5.44 -15.05
N HIS A 50 3.32 5.55 -13.88
CA HIS A 50 2.67 6.77 -13.39
C HIS A 50 3.62 7.75 -12.67
N GLU A 51 4.94 7.58 -12.77
CA GLU A 51 5.92 8.43 -12.05
C GLU A 51 5.79 9.92 -12.42
N ASP A 52 5.60 10.22 -13.70
CA ASP A 52 5.38 11.58 -14.18
C ASP A 52 4.07 12.18 -13.65
N GLU A 53 3.02 11.37 -13.47
CA GLU A 53 1.75 11.79 -12.91
C GLU A 53 1.85 12.05 -11.41
N LEU A 54 2.58 11.20 -10.67
CA LEU A 54 2.90 11.43 -9.26
C LEU A 54 3.64 12.77 -9.08
N ALA A 55 4.62 13.05 -9.93
CA ALA A 55 5.35 14.31 -9.92
C ALA A 55 4.44 15.50 -10.29
N ALA A 56 3.55 15.35 -11.28
CA ALA A 56 2.58 16.37 -11.67
C ALA A 56 1.55 16.70 -10.56
N LEU A 57 1.22 15.71 -9.72
CA LEU A 57 0.41 15.88 -8.52
C LEU A 57 1.16 16.58 -7.36
N GLY A 58 2.46 16.82 -7.51
CA GLY A 58 3.31 17.45 -6.50
C GLY A 58 3.89 16.48 -5.48
N ILE A 59 3.84 15.17 -5.73
CA ILE A 59 4.46 14.17 -4.87
C ILE A 59 5.95 14.12 -5.18
N HIS A 60 6.77 14.32 -4.15
CA HIS A 60 8.22 14.23 -4.29
C HIS A 60 8.69 12.83 -3.90
N LEU A 61 9.11 12.06 -4.91
CA LEU A 61 9.68 10.73 -4.73
C LEU A 61 11.18 10.85 -4.38
N GLY A 62 11.54 10.30 -3.22
CA GLY A 62 12.91 10.20 -2.72
C GLY A 62 13.59 8.88 -3.11
N PRO A 63 14.70 8.53 -2.42
CA PRO A 63 15.43 7.29 -2.66
C PRO A 63 14.62 6.05 -2.27
N ILE A 64 14.94 4.93 -2.91
CA ILE A 64 14.44 3.59 -2.54
C ILE A 64 15.02 3.22 -1.17
N ASP A 65 14.21 2.65 -0.28
CA ASP A 65 14.66 2.17 1.02
C ASP A 65 15.56 0.94 0.83
N GLU A 66 16.83 1.03 1.23
CA GLU A 66 17.80 -0.07 1.11
C GLU A 66 17.42 -1.30 1.94
N ARG A 67 16.58 -1.13 2.97
CA ARG A 67 16.10 -2.23 3.82
C ARG A 67 14.89 -2.94 3.25
N ASP A 68 14.11 -2.24 2.42
CA ASP A 68 12.90 -2.78 1.80
C ASP A 68 12.65 -2.12 0.43
N PRO A 69 13.23 -2.67 -0.66
CA PRO A 69 13.18 -2.07 -1.99
C PRO A 69 11.77 -1.93 -2.58
N LEU A 70 10.77 -2.58 -1.98
CA LEU A 70 9.35 -2.39 -2.33
C LEU A 70 8.89 -0.96 -2.10
N PHE A 71 9.57 -0.21 -1.23
CA PHE A 71 9.21 1.15 -0.87
C PHE A 71 10.33 2.14 -1.17
N ARG A 72 9.90 3.38 -1.37
CA ARG A 72 10.78 4.55 -1.48
C ARG A 72 10.22 5.69 -0.66
N GLU A 73 11.09 6.59 -0.22
CA GLU A 73 10.66 7.80 0.45
C GLU A 73 9.73 8.61 -0.45
N ALA A 74 8.67 9.18 0.12
CA ALA A 74 7.75 10.03 -0.60
C ALA A 74 7.22 11.13 0.31
N VAL A 75 7.27 12.36 -0.18
CA VAL A 75 6.67 13.52 0.49
C VAL A 75 5.38 13.88 -0.24
N LEU A 76 4.27 13.71 0.46
CA LEU A 76 2.95 14.12 -0.01
C LEU A 76 2.80 15.65 0.10
N PRO A 77 2.03 16.28 -0.79
CA PRO A 77 1.72 17.71 -0.67
C PRO A 77 1.03 18.05 0.66
N ALA A 78 1.10 19.31 1.08
CA ALA A 78 0.46 19.75 2.30
C ALA A 78 -1.06 19.52 2.25
N GLY A 79 -1.63 19.05 3.37
CA GLY A 79 -3.06 18.74 3.48
C GLY A 79 -3.45 17.35 2.95
N TRP A 80 -2.57 16.65 2.25
CA TRP A 80 -2.82 15.29 1.80
C TRP A 80 -2.70 14.30 2.95
N SER A 81 -3.47 13.22 2.88
CA SER A 81 -3.50 12.19 3.92
C SER A 81 -3.63 10.79 3.34
N LYS A 82 -3.16 9.80 4.10
CA LYS A 82 -3.36 8.39 3.81
C LYS A 82 -4.42 7.82 4.72
N GLN A 83 -5.26 6.93 4.18
CA GLN A 83 -6.31 6.25 4.92
C GLN A 83 -6.37 4.79 4.49
N PRO A 84 -6.58 3.85 5.43
CA PRO A 84 -6.83 2.46 5.06
C PRO A 84 -8.13 2.36 4.28
N GLY A 85 -8.16 1.50 3.26
CA GLY A 85 -9.35 1.17 2.50
C GLY A 85 -10.20 0.09 3.15
N GLU A 86 -11.22 -0.36 2.42
CA GLU A 86 -12.11 -1.43 2.86
C GLU A 86 -11.40 -2.80 2.82
N ASP A 87 -10.57 -3.02 1.81
CA ASP A 87 -9.67 -4.17 1.75
C ASP A 87 -8.42 -3.90 2.61
N PRO A 88 -7.95 -4.86 3.43
CA PRO A 88 -6.81 -4.66 4.33
C PRO A 88 -5.50 -4.34 3.61
N ARG A 89 -5.40 -4.60 2.30
CA ARG A 89 -4.23 -4.31 1.47
C ARG A 89 -4.32 -2.95 0.79
N LEU A 90 -5.50 -2.34 0.74
CA LEU A 90 -5.73 -1.11 -0.02
C LEU A 90 -5.57 0.12 0.89
N ILE A 91 -4.92 1.15 0.36
CA ILE A 91 -4.71 2.44 1.02
C ILE A 91 -5.07 3.54 0.03
N TYR A 92 -5.88 4.48 0.49
CA TYR A 92 -6.26 5.66 -0.27
C TYR A 92 -5.36 6.84 0.11
N VAL A 93 -4.82 7.52 -0.89
CA VAL A 93 -4.14 8.81 -0.71
C VAL A 93 -5.10 9.90 -1.16
N ASN A 94 -5.54 10.71 -0.20
CA ASN A 94 -6.52 11.77 -0.39
C ASN A 94 -5.83 13.13 -0.43
N ASP A 95 -6.30 14.01 -1.31
CA ASP A 95 -5.88 15.41 -1.35
C ASP A 95 -6.42 16.23 -0.17
N GLU A 96 -6.05 17.50 -0.11
CA GLU A 96 -6.52 18.46 0.91
C GLU A 96 -8.04 18.65 0.96
N HIS A 97 -8.76 18.29 -0.12
CA HIS A 97 -10.21 18.35 -0.23
C HIS A 97 -10.87 17.00 0.08
N GLY A 98 -10.11 15.99 0.48
CA GLY A 98 -10.60 14.65 0.77
C GLY A 98 -10.88 13.80 -0.48
N ARG A 99 -10.37 14.19 -1.66
CA ARG A 99 -10.56 13.42 -2.91
C ARG A 99 -9.44 12.41 -3.07
N THR A 100 -9.78 11.16 -3.34
CA THR A 100 -8.79 10.13 -3.64
C THR A 100 -8.01 10.50 -4.91
N ARG A 101 -6.69 10.46 -4.80
CA ARG A 101 -5.76 10.72 -5.91
C ARG A 101 -4.93 9.51 -6.25
N LEU A 102 -4.61 8.69 -5.26
CA LEU A 102 -3.86 7.46 -5.46
C LEU A 102 -4.54 6.30 -4.76
N HIS A 103 -4.44 5.15 -5.41
CA HIS A 103 -4.63 3.85 -4.78
C HIS A 103 -3.26 3.23 -4.56
N VAL A 104 -2.99 2.84 -3.33
CA VAL A 104 -1.80 2.09 -2.95
C VAL A 104 -2.25 0.70 -2.54
N PHE A 105 -1.76 -0.31 -3.23
CA PHE A 105 -1.97 -1.69 -2.86
C PHE A 105 -0.72 -2.20 -2.13
N TYR A 106 -0.92 -2.84 -0.98
CA TYR A 106 0.16 -3.47 -0.22
C TYR A 106 -0.28 -4.80 0.37
N LYS A 107 0.29 -5.87 -0.18
CA LYS A 107 0.19 -7.22 0.32
C LYS A 107 1.39 -7.51 1.22
N ALA A 108 1.16 -7.55 2.53
CA ALA A 108 2.20 -7.80 3.53
C ALA A 108 2.43 -9.29 3.84
N ALA A 109 1.80 -10.20 3.10
CA ALA A 109 1.92 -11.64 3.30
C ALA A 109 3.38 -12.11 3.13
N PHE A 110 3.87 -12.91 4.09
CA PHE A 110 5.28 -13.32 4.15
C PHE A 110 5.81 -14.11 2.94
N TYR A 111 4.91 -14.77 2.20
CA TYR A 111 5.25 -15.64 1.06
C TYR A 111 5.15 -14.92 -0.29
N ASP A 112 4.51 -13.76 -0.35
CA ASP A 112 4.24 -13.03 -1.60
C ASP A 112 4.00 -11.54 -1.27
N ARG A 113 5.08 -10.85 -0.88
CA ARG A 113 5.03 -9.41 -0.61
C ARG A 113 4.95 -8.65 -1.93
N GLN A 114 3.94 -7.79 -2.06
CA GLN A 114 3.76 -6.94 -3.24
C GLN A 114 3.30 -5.56 -2.81
N ALA A 115 3.83 -4.52 -3.42
CA ALA A 115 3.39 -3.15 -3.23
C ALA A 115 3.36 -2.42 -4.57
N ASP A 116 2.27 -1.73 -4.87
CA ASP A 116 2.13 -0.92 -6.07
C ASP A 116 1.27 0.33 -5.84
N VAL A 117 1.51 1.36 -6.65
CA VAL A 117 0.76 2.62 -6.62
C VAL A 117 0.18 2.92 -7.99
N THR A 118 -1.09 3.30 -8.00
CA THR A 118 -1.85 3.69 -9.19
C THR A 118 -2.45 5.08 -8.99
N VAL A 119 -2.39 5.92 -10.02
CA VAL A 119 -3.02 7.25 -10.01
C VAL A 119 -4.50 7.12 -10.40
N VAL A 120 -5.38 7.73 -9.61
CA VAL A 120 -6.82 7.74 -9.86
C VAL A 120 -7.18 8.99 -10.66
N PRO A 121 -7.73 8.84 -11.89
CA PRO A 121 -8.21 9.98 -12.64
C PRO A 121 -9.42 10.60 -11.96
N LEU A 122 -9.47 11.93 -11.97
CA LEU A 122 -10.46 12.77 -11.29
C LEU A 122 -11.93 12.55 -11.74
N ASP A 123 -12.14 11.93 -12.90
CA ASP A 123 -13.46 11.60 -13.46
C ASP A 123 -13.96 10.19 -13.07
N CYS A 124 -13.22 9.45 -12.25
CA CYS A 124 -13.62 8.12 -11.82
C CYS A 124 -14.29 8.19 -10.44
N ASP A 125 -15.62 8.32 -10.42
CA ASP A 125 -16.43 7.94 -9.25
C ASP A 125 -16.00 6.52 -8.84
N THR A 126 -15.68 6.35 -7.56
CA THR A 126 -15.02 5.17 -6.97
C THR A 126 -15.91 3.90 -7.00
N GLU A 127 -17.03 3.93 -7.72
CA GLU A 127 -17.96 2.81 -7.93
C GLU A 127 -17.53 1.84 -9.06
N SER A 128 -16.43 2.11 -9.79
CA SER A 128 -16.11 1.37 -11.02
C SER A 128 -15.05 0.25 -10.89
N LEU A 129 -14.43 0.06 -9.73
CA LEU A 129 -13.40 -1.00 -9.56
C LEU A 129 -13.95 -2.34 -9.02
N GLU A 130 -15.25 -2.44 -8.71
CA GLU A 130 -15.89 -3.67 -8.20
C GLU A 130 -16.20 -4.73 -9.28
N ASN A 131 -15.92 -4.49 -10.56
CA ASN A 131 -16.26 -5.41 -11.65
C ASN A 131 -15.05 -5.73 -12.54
N ALA A 132 -13.98 -6.31 -11.98
CA ALA A 132 -12.83 -6.74 -12.79
C ALA A 132 -12.28 -8.14 -12.45
N ASP A 133 -13.04 -8.97 -11.72
CA ASP A 133 -12.69 -10.40 -11.55
C ASP A 133 -13.96 -11.26 -11.68
N GLY A 134 -14.15 -11.78 -12.89
CA GLY A 134 -15.28 -12.63 -13.26
C GLY A 134 -15.00 -13.32 -14.58
N GLU A 135 -14.04 -14.26 -14.56
CA GLU A 135 -13.88 -15.29 -15.59
C GLU A 135 -13.76 -16.68 -14.95
#